data_AF-A5GB08-F1
#
_entry.id   AF-A5GB08-F1
#
_cell.length_a   1.000
_cell.length_b   1.000
_cell.length_c   1.000
_cell.angle_alpha   90.00
_cell.angle_beta   90.00
_cell.angle_gamma   90.00
#
_symmetry.space_group_name_H-M   'P 1'
#
loop_
_entity.id
_entity.type
_entity.pdbx_description
1 polymer ?
#
loop_
_entity_poly.entity_id
_entity_poly.type
_entity_poly.pdbx_seq_one_letter_code
_entity_poly.pdbx_strand_id
1 'polypeptide(L)'
;MRRITSTARSNDWLSLFLPVEDRIESTLLIDRAPFPGSTQHYRMQIREGKHRRDREISFDPRSGKALYLDHLSGEKAEIAIGANTYDIYASFFYARYAKLEVGKSFHIAVLDGKEPDVIEVKVLRKEKISTILGKVNTIVIKPLVKPKGVFEGKGSVLIWLTDDARRIPVKVQTKVTVGSVTATLTGGNY
;
A
#
# COMPACT_ATOMS: atom_id res chain seq x y z
N MET A 1 19.85 -0.76 -1.71
CA MET A 1 18.51 -1.08 -1.15
C MET A 1 17.67 0.18 -1.15
N ARG A 2 16.35 0.04 -1.22
CA ARG A 2 15.36 1.11 -1.08
C ARG A 2 14.50 0.83 0.15
N ARG A 3 14.13 1.87 0.89
CA ARG A 3 13.25 1.77 2.05
C ARG A 3 12.02 2.63 1.84
N ILE A 4 10.86 2.07 2.11
CA ILE A 4 9.58 2.78 2.17
C ILE A 4 9.15 2.77 3.63
N THR A 5 8.88 3.95 4.18
CA THR A 5 8.38 4.09 5.56
C THR A 5 7.07 4.86 5.52
N SER A 6 6.07 4.33 6.20
CA SER A 6 4.78 4.96 6.44
C SER A 6 4.59 5.12 7.93
N THR A 7 4.20 6.31 8.36
CA THR A 7 3.85 6.58 9.76
C THR A 7 2.51 7.27 9.81
N ALA A 8 1.60 6.79 10.67
CA ALA A 8 0.35 7.47 10.96
C ALA A 8 0.33 7.85 12.44
N ARG A 9 0.01 9.12 12.71
CA ARG A 9 -0.15 9.64 14.06
C ARG A 9 -1.45 10.43 14.15
N SER A 10 -2.23 10.17 15.19
CA SER A 10 -3.39 11.00 15.53
C SER A 10 -2.93 12.43 15.85
N ASN A 11 -3.68 13.43 15.41
CA ASN A 11 -3.48 14.81 15.86
C ASN A 11 -3.90 14.98 17.32
N ASP A 12 -3.58 16.14 17.91
CA ASP A 12 -3.76 16.41 19.35
C ASP A 12 -5.21 16.21 19.85
N TRP A 13 -6.20 16.51 19.01
CA TRP A 13 -7.61 16.30 19.35
C TRP A 13 -8.02 14.82 19.31
N LEU A 14 -7.59 14.09 18.27
CA LEU A 14 -7.95 12.68 18.10
C LEU A 14 -7.18 11.77 19.08
N SER A 15 -5.97 12.14 19.49
CA SER A 15 -5.14 11.37 20.41
C SER A 15 -5.75 11.23 21.82
N LEU A 16 -6.59 12.19 22.23
CA LEU A 16 -7.29 12.17 23.52
C LEU A 16 -8.30 11.02 23.66
N PHE A 17 -8.85 10.52 22.54
CA PHE A 17 -9.89 9.50 22.54
C PHE A 17 -9.51 8.24 21.73
N LEU A 18 -8.68 8.40 20.70
CA LEU A 18 -8.19 7.30 19.85
C LEU A 18 -6.75 7.59 19.41
N PRO A 19 -5.75 7.35 20.28
CA PRO A 19 -4.35 7.51 19.91
C PRO A 19 -3.99 6.52 18.79
N VAL A 20 -3.44 7.05 17.70
CA VAL A 20 -2.90 6.27 16.57
C VAL A 20 -1.40 6.50 16.54
N GLU A 21 -0.63 5.42 16.57
CA GLU A 21 0.81 5.41 16.33
C GLU A 21 1.19 4.18 15.52
N ASP A 22 1.09 4.32 14.21
CA ASP A 22 1.43 3.26 13.29
C ASP A 22 2.76 3.54 12.62
N ARG A 23 3.52 2.47 12.42
CA ARG A 23 4.76 2.48 11.66
C ARG A 23 4.82 1.23 10.81
N ILE A 24 4.97 1.44 9.51
CA ILE A 24 5.09 0.36 8.54
C ILE A 24 6.33 0.62 7.70
N GLU A 25 7.16 -0.42 7.54
CA GLU A 25 8.41 -0.36 6.81
C GLU A 25 8.46 -1.48 5.79
N SER A 26 8.90 -1.15 4.58
CA SER A 26 9.24 -2.09 3.52
C SER A 26 10.66 -1.81 3.05
N THR A 27 11.48 -2.85 3.02
CA THR A 27 12.84 -2.81 2.47
C THR A 27 12.90 -3.63 1.19
N LEU A 28 13.41 -2.99 0.15
CA LEU A 28 13.47 -3.49 -1.22
C LEU A 28 14.92 -3.61 -1.68
N LEU A 29 15.23 -4.71 -2.35
CA LEU A 29 16.49 -4.88 -3.07
C LEU A 29 16.34 -4.23 -4.45
N ILE A 30 17.32 -3.39 -4.83
CA ILE A 30 17.41 -2.87 -6.19
C ILE A 30 18.16 -3.92 -7.00
N ASP A 31 17.43 -4.69 -7.78
CA ASP A 31 17.92 -5.77 -8.62
C ASP A 31 17.33 -5.67 -10.04
N ARG A 32 17.19 -6.79 -10.74
CA ARG A 32 16.58 -6.83 -12.08
C ARG A 32 15.05 -6.77 -12.05
N ALA A 33 14.41 -6.79 -10.88
CA ALA A 33 12.97 -6.67 -10.79
C ALA A 33 12.51 -5.26 -11.22
N PRO A 34 11.28 -5.13 -11.74
CA PRO A 34 10.70 -3.82 -12.02
C PRO A 34 10.68 -2.91 -10.79
N PHE A 35 10.56 -1.61 -11.01
CA PHE A 35 10.34 -0.68 -9.90
C PHE A 35 9.15 -1.15 -9.04
N PRO A 36 9.29 -1.22 -7.70
CA PRO A 36 10.34 -0.58 -6.91
C PRO A 36 11.53 -1.49 -6.50
N GLY A 37 11.68 -2.68 -7.11
CA GLY A 37 12.65 -3.71 -6.75
C GLY A 37 12.03 -4.85 -5.95
N SER A 38 12.76 -5.95 -5.72
CA SER A 38 12.25 -7.11 -4.98
C SER A 38 12.07 -6.82 -3.49
N THR A 39 10.91 -7.14 -2.93
CA THR A 39 10.66 -7.06 -1.48
C THR A 39 11.60 -8.00 -0.75
N GLN A 40 12.19 -7.54 0.36
CA GLN A 40 13.07 -8.34 1.21
C GLN A 40 12.52 -8.46 2.62
N HIS A 41 12.01 -7.36 3.16
CA HIS A 41 11.45 -7.33 4.51
C HIS A 41 10.32 -6.32 4.58
N TYR A 42 9.27 -6.70 5.27
CA TYR A 42 8.10 -5.88 5.54
C TYR A 42 7.76 -6.01 7.01
N ARG A 43 7.61 -4.89 7.73
CA ARG A 43 7.17 -4.88 9.13
C ARG A 43 6.07 -3.88 9.34
N MET A 44 5.01 -4.30 10.02
CA MET A 44 3.85 -3.50 10.36
C MET A 44 3.68 -3.48 11.87
N GLN A 45 3.75 -2.28 12.45
CA GLN A 45 3.45 -2.01 13.84
C GLN A 45 2.27 -1.05 13.89
N ILE A 46 1.12 -1.53 14.35
CA ILE A 46 -0.12 -0.75 14.48
C ILE A 46 -0.43 -0.59 15.97
N ARG A 47 -0.70 0.65 16.38
CA ARG A 47 -1.11 0.99 17.74
C ARG A 47 -2.23 2.00 17.69
N GLU A 48 -3.47 1.52 17.67
CA GLU A 48 -4.68 2.33 17.53
C GLU A 48 -5.61 2.11 18.73
N GLY A 49 -5.63 3.03 19.69
CA GLY A 49 -6.42 2.90 20.91
C GLY A 49 -6.04 1.63 21.70
N LYS A 50 -6.93 0.64 21.74
CA LYS A 50 -6.69 -0.69 22.34
C LYS A 50 -6.18 -1.74 21.34
N HIS A 51 -6.29 -1.46 20.05
CA HIS A 51 -5.91 -2.37 18.98
C HIS A 51 -4.40 -2.35 18.76
N ARG A 52 -3.79 -3.54 18.67
CA ARG A 52 -2.35 -3.71 18.47
C ARG A 52 -2.11 -4.76 17.41
N ARG A 53 -1.14 -4.51 16.53
CA ARG A 53 -0.54 -5.52 15.65
C ARG A 53 0.96 -5.26 15.56
N ASP A 54 1.77 -6.30 15.63
CA ASP A 54 3.19 -6.24 15.32
C ASP A 54 3.54 -7.50 14.54
N ARG A 55 3.76 -7.35 13.23
CA ARG A 55 3.98 -8.47 12.32
C ARG A 55 5.10 -8.13 11.36
N GLU A 56 5.87 -9.13 10.97
CA GLU A 56 6.85 -8.99 9.91
C GLU A 56 6.82 -10.15 8.93
N ILE A 57 7.28 -9.88 7.72
CA ILE A 57 7.41 -10.84 6.64
C ILE A 57 8.79 -10.66 6.01
N SER A 58 9.59 -11.72 6.03
CA SER A 58 10.87 -11.79 5.33
C SER A 58 10.67 -12.54 4.02
N PHE A 59 10.98 -11.90 2.90
CA PHE A 59 10.77 -12.45 1.57
C PHE A 59 12.09 -13.04 1.04
N ASP A 60 12.03 -14.26 0.53
CA ASP A 60 13.07 -14.86 -0.31
C ASP A 60 12.49 -15.23 -1.68
N PRO A 61 12.44 -14.26 -2.62
CA PRO A 61 11.94 -14.51 -3.96
C PRO A 61 12.76 -15.54 -4.75
N ARG A 62 14.01 -15.81 -4.35
CA ARG A 62 14.87 -16.79 -5.05
C ARG A 62 14.46 -18.22 -4.72
N SER A 63 14.12 -18.49 -3.46
CA SER A 63 13.59 -19.79 -3.04
C SER A 63 12.06 -19.90 -3.20
N GLY A 64 11.38 -18.81 -3.56
CA GLY A 64 9.92 -18.78 -3.74
C GLY A 64 9.16 -18.84 -2.42
N LYS A 65 9.75 -18.31 -1.34
CA LYS A 65 9.22 -18.42 0.02
C LYS A 65 9.21 -17.08 0.75
N ALA A 66 8.30 -16.94 1.71
CA ALA A 66 8.31 -15.86 2.69
C ALA A 66 8.12 -16.43 4.09
N LEU A 67 8.76 -15.82 5.08
CA LEU A 67 8.59 -16.16 6.49
C LEU A 67 7.79 -15.06 7.18
N TYR A 68 6.59 -15.41 7.64
CA TYR A 68 5.74 -14.57 8.47
C TYR A 68 6.03 -14.78 9.95
N LEU A 69 6.02 -13.71 10.73
CA LEU A 69 6.09 -13.71 12.19
C LEU A 69 5.10 -12.69 12.76
N ASP A 70 4.26 -13.14 13.69
CA ASP A 70 3.46 -12.27 14.56
C ASP A 70 4.16 -12.14 15.92
N HIS A 71 4.59 -10.93 16.27
CA HIS A 71 5.32 -10.66 17.51
C HIS A 71 4.41 -10.63 18.75
N LEU A 72 3.09 -10.54 18.59
CA LEU A 72 2.14 -10.53 19.70
C LEU A 72 1.75 -11.95 20.11
N SER A 73 1.52 -12.85 19.14
CA SER A 73 1.16 -14.25 19.40
C SER A 73 2.33 -15.22 19.35
N GLY A 74 3.45 -14.82 18.74
CA GLY A 74 4.59 -15.69 18.45
C GLY A 74 4.37 -16.62 17.25
N GLU A 75 3.23 -16.50 16.54
CA GLU A 75 2.91 -17.33 15.39
C GLU A 75 3.94 -17.15 14.26
N LYS A 76 4.37 -18.27 13.66
CA LYS A 76 5.26 -18.30 12.50
C LYS A 76 4.64 -19.13 11.39
N ALA A 77 4.83 -18.69 10.14
CA ALA A 77 4.40 -19.45 8.98
C ALA A 77 5.39 -19.27 7.83
N GLU A 78 5.71 -20.36 7.13
CA GLU A 78 6.38 -20.32 5.83
C GLU A 78 5.30 -20.29 4.74
N ILE A 79 5.43 -19.36 3.80
CA ILE A 79 4.43 -19.05 2.79
C ILE A 79 5.07 -19.16 1.42
N ALA A 80 4.48 -19.95 0.53
CA ALA A 80 4.92 -20.00 -0.86
C ALA A 80 4.54 -18.69 -1.58
N ILE A 81 5.49 -18.10 -2.31
CA ILE A 81 5.29 -16.84 -3.05
C ILE A 81 5.82 -16.96 -4.49
N GLY A 82 5.25 -16.16 -5.39
CA GLY A 82 5.79 -15.99 -6.74
C GLY A 82 6.94 -14.96 -6.79
N ALA A 83 7.73 -15.01 -7.87
CA ALA A 83 8.93 -14.17 -8.06
C ALA A 83 8.69 -12.64 -8.05
N ASN A 84 7.44 -12.17 -8.17
CA ASN A 84 7.06 -10.75 -8.14
C ASN A 84 5.97 -10.48 -7.09
N THR A 85 6.09 -11.09 -5.91
CA THR A 85 5.18 -10.84 -4.79
C THR A 85 5.67 -9.64 -3.99
N TYR A 86 4.81 -8.63 -3.86
CA TYR A 86 5.11 -7.40 -3.13
C TYR A 86 4.40 -7.36 -1.77
N ASP A 87 4.94 -6.64 -0.79
CA ASP A 87 4.10 -6.18 0.31
C ASP A 87 3.14 -5.07 -0.15
N ILE A 88 2.19 -4.69 0.71
CA ILE A 88 1.16 -3.71 0.36
C ILE A 88 1.74 -2.35 -0.06
N TYR A 89 2.84 -1.89 0.55
CA TYR A 89 3.46 -0.61 0.21
C TYR A 89 4.32 -0.70 -1.05
N ALA A 90 5.10 -1.77 -1.19
CA ALA A 90 5.84 -2.02 -2.43
C ALA A 90 4.88 -2.15 -3.63
N SER A 91 3.70 -2.76 -3.44
CA SER A 91 2.66 -2.87 -4.48
C SER A 91 2.11 -1.50 -4.90
N PHE A 92 1.92 -0.58 -3.95
CA PHE A 92 1.50 0.78 -4.21
C PHE A 92 2.53 1.54 -5.06
N PHE A 93 3.83 1.33 -4.80
CA PHE A 93 4.88 1.90 -5.63
C PHE A 93 4.99 1.23 -7.00
N TYR A 94 4.79 -0.08 -7.10
CA TYR A 94 4.77 -0.80 -8.38
C TYR A 94 3.69 -0.24 -9.32
N ALA A 95 2.53 0.16 -8.79
CA ALA A 95 1.46 0.79 -9.57
C ALA A 95 1.91 2.06 -10.34
N ARG A 96 2.98 2.73 -9.90
CA ARG A 96 3.58 3.88 -10.59
C ARG A 96 4.36 3.49 -11.85
N TYR A 97 4.82 2.24 -11.93
CA TYR A 97 5.55 1.70 -13.08
C TYR A 97 4.62 1.00 -14.08
N ALA A 98 3.47 0.52 -13.63
CA ALA A 98 2.51 -0.17 -14.47
C ALA A 98 1.99 0.69 -15.64
N LYS A 99 1.60 0.02 -16.73
CA LYS A 99 1.00 0.68 -17.88
C LYS A 99 -0.46 1.06 -17.55
N LEU A 100 -0.70 2.34 -17.32
CA LEU A 100 -2.01 2.86 -16.92
C LEU A 100 -2.85 3.29 -18.13
N GLU A 101 -3.56 2.34 -18.75
CA GLU A 101 -4.49 2.60 -19.85
C GLU A 101 -5.93 2.61 -19.36
N VAL A 102 -6.65 3.72 -19.58
CA VAL A 102 -8.06 3.88 -19.17
C VAL A 102 -8.92 2.76 -19.73
N GLY A 103 -9.76 2.16 -18.89
CA GLY A 103 -10.64 1.04 -19.24
C GLY A 103 -9.96 -0.34 -19.14
N LYS A 104 -8.64 -0.39 -18.95
CA LYS A 104 -7.90 -1.64 -18.73
C LYS A 104 -7.59 -1.87 -17.25
N SER A 105 -7.17 -3.11 -16.97
CA SER A 105 -6.71 -3.54 -15.66
C SER A 105 -5.31 -4.13 -15.75
N PHE A 106 -4.60 -4.15 -14.63
CA PHE A 106 -3.41 -4.94 -14.42
C PHE A 106 -3.48 -5.65 -13.08
N HIS A 107 -2.61 -6.63 -12.85
CA HIS A 107 -2.62 -7.45 -11.64
C HIS A 107 -1.31 -7.32 -10.88
N ILE A 108 -1.38 -7.34 -9.55
CA ILE A 108 -0.21 -7.32 -8.66
C ILE A 108 -0.35 -8.45 -7.65
N ALA A 109 0.67 -9.30 -7.53
CA ALA A 109 0.74 -10.29 -6.45
C ALA A 109 1.18 -9.58 -5.16
N VAL A 110 0.40 -9.73 -4.10
CA VAL A 110 0.60 -9.04 -2.82
C VAL A 110 0.55 -10.04 -1.67
N LEU A 111 1.43 -9.87 -0.69
CA LEU A 111 1.41 -10.59 0.58
C LEU A 111 1.36 -9.60 1.73
N ASP A 112 0.24 -9.57 2.46
CA ASP A 112 -0.01 -8.73 3.65
C ASP A 112 -0.52 -9.56 4.83
N GLY A 113 0.12 -10.71 5.06
CA GLY A 113 -0.27 -11.67 6.08
C GLY A 113 0.24 -13.06 5.77
N LYS A 114 -0.66 -14.05 5.81
CA LYS A 114 -0.34 -15.47 5.64
C LYS A 114 -0.72 -16.05 4.28
N GLU A 115 -1.50 -15.31 3.50
CA GLU A 115 -2.00 -15.75 2.19
C GLU A 115 -1.63 -14.71 1.14
N PRO A 116 -0.90 -15.09 0.07
CA PRO A 116 -0.72 -14.24 -1.09
C PRO A 116 -2.07 -14.05 -1.81
N ASP A 117 -2.31 -12.83 -2.30
CA ASP A 117 -3.46 -12.51 -3.14
C ASP A 117 -3.01 -11.81 -4.42
N VAL A 118 -3.82 -11.90 -5.47
CA VAL A 118 -3.59 -11.19 -6.72
C VAL A 118 -4.62 -10.08 -6.83
N ILE A 119 -4.16 -8.83 -6.65
CA ILE A 119 -5.02 -7.65 -6.66
C ILE A 119 -5.17 -7.19 -8.12
N GLU A 120 -6.41 -7.19 -8.62
CA GLU A 120 -6.75 -6.50 -9.86
C GLU A 120 -6.81 -4.98 -9.59
N VAL A 121 -6.11 -4.20 -10.41
CA VAL A 121 -6.11 -2.74 -10.36
C VAL A 121 -6.73 -2.20 -11.64
N LYS A 122 -7.91 -1.58 -11.52
CA LYS A 122 -8.63 -0.97 -12.65
C LYS A 122 -8.17 0.46 -12.88
N VAL A 123 -7.89 0.81 -14.13
CA VAL A 123 -7.60 2.19 -14.54
C VAL A 123 -8.91 2.82 -15.01
N LEU A 124 -9.45 3.72 -14.19
CA LEU A 124 -10.85 4.15 -14.35
C LEU A 124 -11.01 5.28 -15.35
N ARG A 125 -10.29 6.38 -15.15
CA ARG A 125 -10.48 7.63 -15.90
C ARG A 125 -9.29 8.55 -15.73
N LYS A 126 -9.28 9.61 -16.53
CA LYS A 126 -8.41 10.78 -16.35
C LYS A 126 -9.24 11.96 -15.90
N GLU A 127 -8.71 12.74 -14.97
CA GLU A 127 -9.34 14.00 -14.55
C GLU A 127 -8.30 15.01 -14.07
N LYS A 128 -8.66 16.30 -14.15
CA LYS A 128 -7.82 17.39 -13.67
C LYS A 128 -8.28 17.80 -12.27
N ILE A 129 -7.36 17.79 -11.29
CA ILE A 129 -7.67 18.14 -9.90
C ILE A 129 -6.72 19.21 -9.37
N SER A 130 -7.19 20.00 -8.40
CA SER A 130 -6.36 20.94 -7.66
C SER A 130 -5.59 20.21 -6.56
N THR A 131 -4.29 20.47 -6.47
CA THR A 131 -3.37 19.85 -5.50
C THR A 131 -2.36 20.89 -5.03
N ILE A 132 -1.46 20.51 -4.12
CA ILE A 132 -0.32 21.37 -3.74
C ILE A 132 0.64 21.63 -4.91
N LEU A 133 0.63 20.78 -5.95
CA LEU A 133 1.42 20.97 -7.18
C LEU A 133 0.69 21.84 -8.21
N GLY A 134 -0.40 22.51 -7.81
CA GLY A 134 -1.30 23.24 -8.71
C GLY A 134 -2.36 22.33 -9.34
N LYS A 135 -2.93 22.76 -10.47
CA LYS A 135 -3.93 21.98 -11.22
C LYS A 135 -3.22 20.95 -12.11
N VAL A 136 -3.27 19.68 -11.73
CA VAL A 136 -2.57 18.60 -12.42
C VAL A 136 -3.54 17.64 -13.11
N ASN A 137 -3.16 17.14 -14.29
CA ASN A 137 -3.86 16.02 -14.90
C ASN A 137 -3.50 14.75 -14.12
N THR A 138 -4.49 13.90 -13.89
CA THR A 138 -4.33 12.66 -13.11
C THR A 138 -4.98 11.48 -13.79
N ILE A 139 -4.47 10.29 -13.47
CA ILE A 139 -5.12 9.00 -13.73
C ILE A 139 -5.66 8.46 -12.41
N VAL A 140 -6.92 8.03 -12.42
CA VAL A 140 -7.57 7.41 -11.26
C VAL A 140 -7.51 5.90 -11.40
N ILE A 141 -6.92 5.23 -10.41
CA ILE A 141 -6.88 3.77 -10.32
C ILE A 141 -7.71 3.28 -9.13
N LYS A 142 -8.21 2.05 -9.23
CA LYS A 142 -9.00 1.38 -8.19
C LYS A 142 -8.49 -0.05 -7.99
N PRO A 143 -7.77 -0.33 -6.89
CA PRO A 143 -7.48 -1.71 -6.50
C PRO A 143 -8.76 -2.41 -6.03
N LEU A 144 -8.96 -3.64 -6.47
CA LEU A 144 -10.06 -4.52 -6.07
C LEU A 144 -9.55 -5.50 -5.02
N VAL A 145 -9.52 -5.02 -3.77
CA VAL A 145 -9.11 -5.84 -2.63
C VAL A 145 -10.29 -6.68 -2.16
N LYS A 146 -10.11 -7.99 -2.02
CA LYS A 146 -11.11 -8.84 -1.36
C LYS A 146 -11.20 -8.44 0.11
N PRO A 147 -12.39 -8.35 0.70
CA PRO A 147 -12.51 -8.01 2.12
C PRO A 147 -11.88 -9.12 2.98
N LYS A 148 -10.69 -8.85 3.53
CA LYS A 148 -10.05 -9.59 4.63
C LYS A 148 -9.27 -8.60 5.52
N GLY A 149 -9.37 -8.68 6.86
CA GLY A 149 -8.54 -7.87 7.78
C GLY A 149 -9.04 -6.43 8.05
N VAL A 150 -8.15 -5.44 8.30
CA VAL A 150 -8.56 -4.03 8.64
C VAL A 150 -9.31 -3.34 7.49
N PHE A 151 -9.22 -3.91 6.28
CA PHE A 151 -10.05 -3.54 5.14
C PHE A 151 -11.35 -4.36 5.06
N GLU A 152 -11.81 -4.94 6.18
CA GLU A 152 -13.19 -5.42 6.42
C GLU A 152 -14.15 -4.23 6.38
N GLY A 153 -14.31 -3.69 5.19
CA GLY A 153 -15.13 -2.56 4.92
C GLY A 153 -15.36 -2.55 3.42
N LYS A 154 -16.62 -2.38 3.04
CA LYS A 154 -17.13 -2.24 1.67
C LYS A 154 -16.60 -0.97 0.97
N GLY A 155 -15.41 -0.52 1.33
CA GLY A 155 -14.79 0.72 0.91
C GLY A 155 -14.03 0.55 -0.39
N SER A 156 -14.50 1.23 -1.43
CA SER A 156 -13.69 1.40 -2.64
C SER A 156 -12.56 2.38 -2.35
N VAL A 157 -11.31 1.93 -2.51
CA VAL A 157 -10.14 2.82 -2.53
C VAL A 157 -9.98 3.37 -3.95
N LEU A 158 -9.82 4.68 -4.06
CA LEU A 158 -9.44 5.37 -5.29
C LEU A 158 -8.11 6.07 -5.05
N ILE A 159 -7.20 5.94 -6.01
CA ILE A 159 -5.86 6.56 -5.96
C ILE A 159 -5.71 7.41 -7.21
N TRP A 160 -5.32 8.66 -7.02
CA TRP A 160 -5.01 9.61 -8.08
C TRP A 160 -3.50 9.72 -8.22
N LEU A 161 -3.01 9.35 -9.39
CA LEU A 161 -1.61 9.49 -9.79
C LEU A 161 -1.50 10.61 -10.83
N THR A 162 -0.43 11.40 -10.84
CA THR A 162 -0.19 12.37 -11.93
C THR A 162 -0.18 11.66 -13.28
N ASP A 163 -0.73 12.33 -14.31
CA ASP A 163 -0.69 11.84 -15.68
C ASP A 163 0.63 12.22 -16.39
N ASP A 164 1.76 11.90 -15.75
CA ASP A 164 3.12 12.09 -16.27
C ASP A 164 3.97 10.85 -16.01
N ALA A 165 5.24 10.87 -16.43
CA ALA A 165 6.15 9.74 -16.25
C ALA A 165 6.44 9.40 -14.77
N ARG A 166 6.24 10.35 -13.84
CA ARG A 166 6.57 10.16 -12.41
C ARG A 166 5.46 9.46 -11.65
N ARG A 167 4.20 9.56 -12.13
CA ARG A 167 3.00 8.97 -11.53
C ARG A 167 2.93 9.25 -10.02
N ILE A 168 3.11 10.51 -9.63
CA ILE A 168 3.12 10.94 -8.23
C ILE A 168 1.71 10.74 -7.65
N PRO A 169 1.56 10.03 -6.53
CA PRO A 169 0.28 9.93 -5.85
C PRO A 169 -0.07 11.26 -5.20
N VAL A 170 -1.17 11.86 -5.63
CA VAL A 170 -1.60 13.20 -5.17
C VAL A 170 -2.83 13.17 -4.27
N LYS A 171 -3.62 12.09 -4.37
CA LYS A 171 -4.83 11.89 -3.55
C LYS A 171 -5.12 10.40 -3.40
N VAL A 172 -5.58 10.00 -2.22
CA VAL A 172 -6.17 8.68 -1.95
C VAL A 172 -7.51 8.92 -1.26
N GLN A 173 -8.55 8.20 -1.67
CA GLN A 173 -9.86 8.29 -1.04
C GLN A 173 -10.43 6.90 -0.80
N THR A 174 -10.90 6.66 0.41
CA THR A 174 -11.53 5.41 0.80
C THR A 174 -12.94 5.70 1.30
N LYS A 175 -13.94 5.00 0.76
CA LYS A 175 -15.31 5.04 1.30
C LYS A 175 -15.38 4.27 2.61
N VAL A 176 -16.02 4.86 3.61
CA VAL A 176 -16.31 4.21 4.90
C VAL A 176 -17.82 4.26 5.16
N THR A 177 -18.31 3.54 6.17
CA THR A 177 -19.76 3.45 6.48
C THR A 177 -20.41 4.82 6.61
N VAL A 178 -19.69 5.80 7.16
CA VAL A 178 -20.18 7.17 7.37
C VAL A 178 -19.31 8.16 6.59
N GLY A 179 -19.33 8.08 5.25
CA GLY A 179 -18.68 9.05 4.36
C GLY A 179 -17.40 8.54 3.69
N SER A 180 -16.33 9.35 3.75
CA SER A 180 -15.05 8.99 3.13
C SER A 180 -13.87 9.58 3.89
N VAL A 181 -12.78 8.80 3.95
CA VAL A 181 -11.47 9.29 4.38
C VAL A 181 -10.70 9.71 3.13
N THR A 182 -10.12 10.91 3.14
CA THR A 182 -9.32 11.43 2.03
C THR A 182 -7.93 11.82 2.54
N ALA A 183 -6.90 11.27 1.92
CA ALA A 183 -5.52 11.71 2.08
C ALA A 183 -5.11 12.52 0.83
N THR A 184 -4.46 13.66 1.04
CA THR A 184 -3.93 14.51 -0.03
C THR A 184 -2.44 14.74 0.18
N LEU A 185 -1.70 14.84 -0.93
CA LEU A 185 -0.28 15.16 -0.89
C LEU A 185 -0.06 16.57 -0.34
N THR A 186 0.82 16.69 0.66
CA THR A 186 1.16 17.95 1.34
C THR A 186 2.60 18.41 1.09
N GLY A 187 3.46 17.59 0.49
CA GLY A 187 4.87 17.94 0.23
C GLY A 187 5.76 16.72 0.00
N GLY A 188 6.96 16.95 -0.53
CA GLY A 188 7.92 15.90 -0.84
C GLY A 188 8.95 16.30 -1.91
N ASN A 189 10.01 15.49 -2.03
CA ASN A 189 10.96 15.53 -3.15
C ASN A 189 10.60 14.37 -4.10
N TYR A 190 10.37 14.66 -5.37
CA TYR A 190 9.74 13.73 -6.32
C TYR A 190 10.59 13.47 -7.57
#